data_AF-I0R5H4-F1
#
_entry.id   AF-I0R5H4-F1
#
_cell.length_a   1.000
_cell.length_b   1.000
_cell.length_c   1.000
_cell.angle_alpha   90.00
_cell.angle_beta   90.00
_cell.angle_gamma   90.00
#
_symmetry.space_group_name_H-M   'P 1'
#
loop_
_entity.id
_entity.type
_entity.pdbx_description
1 polymer ?
#
loop_
_entity_poly.entity_id
_entity_poly.type
_entity_poly.pdbx_seq_one_letter_code
_entity_poly.pdbx_strand_id
1 'polypeptide(L)'
;MSDFKYSEQVDIDNIQKLRKMLSELPAFFKDFFRGIEPRTQSRTQIAYAYDIKVFLEFLMNENPSIKNTYSKITDIPLSVLENLSVTDIEEFMEYLKYRESEGKKISNKENAIKRKISTLKSVFKYFYRVEKINENIMERIQLPKLHSKEIIRLDIDEVAMMIDEAEKGEGLSDRQKAYHEKTKVRDVALLSLLLGTGIRVSECVGLDISDVDFKNNGILIHRKGGKEVTIYFSDEVREALQNYLDERVLILEESGHEGAFFLSMQNKRMSVRSVENLVKKYARIISPLKKITPHKLRSTYGTNLYKETGDIYLVADVLGHSDVNTTKKHYAAIEDDRRKSARNAVKLRES
;
A
#
# COMPACT_ATOMS: atom_id res chain seq x y z
N MET A 1 2.74 -27.19 -12.48
CA MET A 1 3.37 -26.26 -11.53
C MET A 1 3.66 -24.98 -12.28
N SER A 2 3.36 -23.82 -11.70
CA SER A 2 3.85 -22.54 -12.21
C SER A 2 5.37 -22.50 -12.01
N ASP A 3 6.15 -22.28 -13.06
CA ASP A 3 7.62 -22.12 -12.95
C ASP A 3 8.00 -20.77 -12.28
N PHE A 4 7.03 -19.91 -12.00
CA PHE A 4 7.22 -18.57 -11.45
C PHE A 4 6.74 -18.45 -10.00
N LYS A 5 7.46 -17.66 -9.19
CA LYS A 5 7.04 -17.27 -7.84
C LYS A 5 5.75 -16.44 -7.91
N TYR A 6 4.97 -16.42 -6.83
CA TYR A 6 3.72 -15.65 -6.77
C TYR A 6 3.90 -14.16 -7.11
N SER A 7 4.98 -13.53 -6.62
CA SER A 7 5.29 -12.12 -6.90
C SER A 7 5.54 -11.86 -8.40
N GLU A 8 6.14 -12.81 -9.10
CA GLU A 8 6.42 -12.74 -10.53
C GLU A 8 5.14 -12.92 -11.34
N GLN A 9 4.28 -13.87 -10.95
CA GLN A 9 2.97 -14.06 -11.59
C GLN A 9 2.11 -12.81 -11.51
N VAL A 10 2.06 -12.15 -10.34
CA VAL A 10 1.35 -10.88 -10.16
C VAL A 10 1.90 -9.79 -11.09
N ASP A 11 3.21 -9.76 -11.31
CA ASP A 11 3.83 -8.77 -12.20
C ASP A 11 3.48 -9.04 -13.67
N ILE A 12 3.51 -10.30 -14.10
CA ILE A 12 3.09 -10.74 -15.44
C ILE A 12 1.65 -10.32 -15.72
N ASP A 13 0.72 -10.61 -14.79
CA ASP A 13 -0.69 -10.25 -14.92
C ASP A 13 -0.87 -8.73 -15.05
N ASN A 14 -0.13 -7.95 -14.25
CA ASN A 14 -0.16 -6.50 -14.33
C ASN A 14 0.39 -5.98 -15.66
N ILE A 15 1.46 -6.57 -16.19
CA ILE A 15 2.04 -6.20 -17.49
C ILE A 15 1.03 -6.47 -18.61
N GLN A 16 0.36 -7.62 -18.61
CA GLN A 16 -0.67 -7.94 -19.60
C GLN A 16 -1.83 -6.94 -19.55
N LYS A 17 -2.30 -6.62 -18.34
CA LYS A 17 -3.35 -5.60 -18.14
C LYS A 17 -2.92 -4.22 -18.62
N LEU A 18 -1.69 -3.82 -18.31
CA LEU A 18 -1.13 -2.54 -18.77
C LEU A 18 -1.11 -2.48 -20.30
N ARG A 19 -0.65 -3.52 -21.00
CA ARG A 19 -0.61 -3.57 -22.46
C ARG A 19 -1.99 -3.29 -23.09
N LYS A 20 -3.05 -3.88 -22.54
CA LYS A 20 -4.43 -3.62 -22.99
C LYS A 20 -4.85 -2.17 -22.76
N MET A 21 -4.51 -1.59 -21.60
CA MET A 21 -4.81 -0.18 -21.34
C MET A 21 -4.05 0.77 -22.27
N LEU A 22 -2.78 0.45 -22.60
CA LEU A 22 -1.97 1.28 -23.50
C LEU A 22 -2.43 1.23 -24.96
N SER A 23 -3.21 0.22 -25.38
CA SER A 23 -3.83 0.23 -26.72
C SER A 23 -4.98 1.22 -26.84
N GLU A 24 -5.53 1.72 -25.72
CA GLU A 24 -6.61 2.69 -25.69
C GLU A 24 -6.10 4.15 -25.59
N LEU A 25 -4.79 4.35 -25.49
CA LEU A 25 -4.15 5.66 -25.36
C LEU A 25 -3.41 6.09 -26.64
N PRO A 26 -3.18 7.40 -26.87
CA PRO A 26 -2.29 7.86 -27.93
C PRO A 26 -0.94 7.16 -27.92
N ALA A 27 -0.43 6.84 -29.11
CA ALA A 27 0.77 6.02 -29.28
C ALA A 27 2.01 6.61 -28.55
N PHE A 28 2.11 7.94 -28.44
CA PHE A 28 3.22 8.61 -27.79
C PHE A 28 3.32 8.30 -26.27
N PHE A 29 2.23 7.92 -25.61
CA PHE A 29 2.28 7.49 -24.20
C PHE A 29 3.05 6.19 -24.03
N LYS A 30 3.15 5.32 -25.05
CA LYS A 30 3.96 4.10 -24.97
C LYS A 30 5.43 4.43 -24.69
N ASP A 31 5.94 5.55 -25.20
CA ASP A 31 7.31 6.00 -24.92
C ASP A 31 7.47 6.43 -23.47
N PHE A 32 6.47 7.16 -22.92
CA PHE A 32 6.44 7.50 -21.50
C PHE A 32 6.52 6.25 -20.62
N PHE A 33 5.67 5.24 -20.88
CA PHE A 33 5.67 4.01 -20.11
C PHE A 33 6.99 3.23 -20.21
N ARG A 34 7.58 3.11 -21.42
CA ARG A 34 8.92 2.55 -21.60
C ARG A 34 9.97 3.30 -20.78
N GLY A 35 9.90 4.64 -20.76
CA GLY A 35 10.87 5.49 -20.06
C GLY A 35 10.80 5.44 -18.54
N ILE A 36 9.65 5.06 -17.96
CA ILE A 36 9.48 4.94 -16.50
C ILE A 36 9.56 3.49 -16.00
N GLU A 37 9.44 2.51 -16.88
CA GLU A 37 9.38 1.08 -16.55
C GLU A 37 10.49 0.64 -15.58
N PRO A 38 11.78 0.98 -15.78
CA PRO A 38 12.86 0.49 -14.90
C PRO A 38 12.74 0.99 -13.45
N ARG A 39 11.97 2.06 -13.23
CA ARG A 39 11.89 2.77 -11.95
C ARG A 39 10.48 2.73 -11.34
N THR A 40 9.48 2.17 -12.00
CA THR A 40 8.09 2.19 -11.54
C THR A 40 7.46 0.80 -11.55
N GLN A 41 6.71 0.46 -10.49
CA GLN A 41 6.06 -0.85 -10.41
C GLN A 41 4.94 -0.97 -11.46
N SER A 42 4.71 -2.17 -11.97
CA SER A 42 3.63 -2.46 -12.94
C SER A 42 2.26 -1.96 -12.47
N ARG A 43 1.96 -2.11 -11.18
CA ARG A 43 0.74 -1.56 -10.55
C ARG A 43 0.68 -0.04 -10.56
N THR A 44 1.81 0.64 -10.35
CA THR A 44 1.90 2.11 -10.48
C THR A 44 1.66 2.54 -11.92
N GLN A 45 2.23 1.82 -12.89
CA GLN A 45 2.02 2.08 -14.31
C GLN A 45 0.55 1.90 -14.71
N ILE A 46 -0.14 0.86 -14.21
CA ILE A 46 -1.60 0.70 -14.40
C ILE A 46 -2.36 1.91 -13.86
N ALA A 47 -2.02 2.38 -12.66
CA ALA A 47 -2.66 3.56 -12.07
C ALA A 47 -2.40 4.82 -12.92
N TYR A 48 -1.20 4.97 -13.47
CA TYR A 48 -0.88 6.07 -14.38
C TYR A 48 -1.69 5.99 -15.67
N ALA A 49 -1.80 4.81 -16.28
CA ALA A 49 -2.59 4.61 -17.49
C ALA A 49 -4.07 4.97 -17.27
N TYR A 50 -4.64 4.57 -16.13
CA TYR A 50 -6.01 4.94 -15.75
C TYR A 50 -6.18 6.46 -15.61
N ASP A 51 -5.23 7.14 -14.98
CA ASP A 51 -5.32 8.60 -14.81
C ASP A 51 -5.15 9.38 -16.10
N ILE A 52 -4.24 8.91 -16.96
CA ILE A 52 -4.04 9.49 -18.28
C ILE A 52 -5.33 9.33 -19.08
N LYS A 53 -5.95 8.14 -19.09
CA LYS A 53 -7.24 7.93 -19.76
C LYS A 53 -8.30 8.93 -19.27
N VAL A 54 -8.45 9.03 -17.95
CA VAL A 54 -9.35 10.00 -17.30
C VAL A 54 -9.10 11.44 -17.74
N PHE A 55 -7.83 11.83 -17.85
CA PHE A 55 -7.45 13.18 -18.25
C PHE A 55 -7.80 13.43 -19.72
N LEU A 56 -7.52 12.48 -20.61
CA LEU A 56 -7.88 12.58 -22.02
C LEU A 56 -9.41 12.58 -22.22
N GLU A 57 -10.16 11.80 -21.44
CA GLU A 57 -11.62 11.85 -21.40
C GLU A 57 -12.15 13.24 -21.00
N PHE A 58 -11.52 13.88 -20.00
CA PHE A 58 -11.84 15.26 -19.65
C PHE A 58 -11.57 16.22 -20.82
N LEU A 59 -10.41 16.10 -21.48
CA LEU A 59 -10.08 16.97 -22.62
C LEU A 59 -11.11 16.84 -23.76
N MET A 60 -11.56 15.62 -24.06
CA MET A 60 -12.52 15.39 -25.15
C MET A 60 -13.96 15.81 -24.83
N ASN A 61 -14.36 15.76 -23.55
CA ASN A 61 -15.76 15.90 -23.17
C ASN A 61 -16.09 17.24 -22.51
N GLU A 62 -15.12 17.87 -21.84
CA GLU A 62 -15.38 19.03 -20.98
C GLU A 62 -14.45 20.22 -21.24
N ASN A 63 -13.21 20.01 -21.70
CA ASN A 63 -12.29 21.12 -21.93
C ASN A 63 -12.81 22.09 -23.02
N PRO A 64 -12.86 23.40 -22.76
CA PRO A 64 -13.47 24.37 -23.68
C PRO A 64 -12.87 24.40 -25.09
N SER A 65 -11.56 24.18 -25.21
CA SER A 65 -10.84 24.29 -26.48
C SER A 65 -10.71 22.98 -27.24
N ILE A 66 -10.78 21.83 -26.55
CA ILE A 66 -10.52 20.51 -27.13
C ILE A 66 -11.79 19.68 -27.27
N LYS A 67 -12.86 20.03 -26.54
CA LYS A 67 -14.13 19.28 -26.56
C LYS A 67 -14.64 19.09 -27.98
N ASN A 68 -15.07 17.86 -28.29
CA ASN A 68 -15.56 17.44 -29.62
C ASN A 68 -14.57 17.62 -30.79
N THR A 69 -13.29 17.94 -30.55
CA THR A 69 -12.28 18.10 -31.61
C THR A 69 -11.82 16.75 -32.17
N TYR A 70 -11.74 15.73 -31.30
CA TYR A 70 -11.28 14.39 -31.65
C TYR A 70 -12.41 13.38 -31.43
N SER A 71 -12.53 12.40 -32.32
CA SER A 71 -13.55 11.34 -32.19
C SER A 71 -13.11 10.20 -31.26
N LYS A 72 -11.80 9.95 -31.13
CA LYS A 72 -11.26 8.91 -30.23
C LYS A 72 -10.09 9.45 -29.42
N ILE A 73 -9.93 8.92 -28.21
CA ILE A 73 -8.79 9.21 -27.32
C ILE A 73 -7.46 8.98 -28.02
N THR A 74 -7.35 7.93 -28.85
CA THR A 74 -6.15 7.56 -29.58
C THR A 74 -5.68 8.60 -30.60
N ASP A 75 -6.59 9.48 -31.03
CA ASP A 75 -6.35 10.42 -32.13
C ASP A 75 -5.79 11.76 -31.61
N ILE A 76 -5.77 11.96 -30.29
CA ILE A 76 -5.22 13.16 -29.65
C ILE A 76 -3.71 13.21 -29.92
N PRO A 77 -3.19 14.23 -30.62
CA PRO A 77 -1.76 14.36 -30.88
C PRO A 77 -1.03 14.93 -29.66
N LEU A 78 0.29 14.74 -29.62
CA LEU A 78 1.13 15.29 -28.54
C LEU A 78 1.06 16.83 -28.47
N SER A 79 0.87 17.51 -29.60
CA SER A 79 0.74 18.97 -29.66
C SER A 79 -0.41 19.50 -28.83
N VAL A 80 -1.45 18.70 -28.56
CA VAL A 80 -2.50 19.10 -27.61
C VAL A 80 -1.90 19.31 -26.23
N LEU A 81 -1.08 18.38 -25.72
CA LEU A 81 -0.45 18.51 -24.40
C LEU A 81 0.51 19.70 -24.33
N GLU A 82 1.24 19.97 -25.41
CA GLU A 82 2.18 21.09 -25.50
C GLU A 82 1.49 22.46 -25.41
N ASN A 83 0.29 22.58 -25.97
CA ASN A 83 -0.47 23.83 -26.01
C ASN A 83 -1.42 24.03 -24.82
N LEU A 84 -1.42 23.12 -23.84
CA LEU A 84 -2.22 23.30 -22.63
C LEU A 84 -1.67 24.45 -21.77
N SER A 85 -2.59 25.14 -21.12
CA SER A 85 -2.30 26.19 -20.16
C SER A 85 -2.41 25.68 -18.72
N VAL A 86 -2.00 26.52 -17.76
CA VAL A 86 -2.22 26.28 -16.34
C VAL A 86 -3.71 26.14 -16.03
N THR A 87 -4.55 26.96 -16.66
CA THR A 87 -6.00 26.97 -16.49
C THR A 87 -6.64 25.64 -16.86
N ASP A 88 -6.20 24.99 -17.95
CA ASP A 88 -6.73 23.68 -18.36
C ASP A 88 -6.50 22.60 -17.30
N ILE A 89 -5.36 22.67 -16.61
CA ILE A 89 -5.04 21.73 -15.52
C ILE A 89 -5.83 22.05 -14.25
N GLU A 90 -6.10 23.33 -13.98
CA GLU A 90 -6.96 23.77 -12.87
C GLU A 90 -8.42 23.34 -13.09
N GLU A 91 -8.94 23.47 -14.30
CA GLU A 91 -10.24 22.95 -14.71
C GLU A 91 -10.30 21.42 -14.56
N PHE A 92 -9.24 20.71 -14.97
CA PHE A 92 -9.16 19.27 -14.73
C PHE A 92 -9.17 18.93 -13.23
N MET A 93 -8.48 19.70 -12.39
CA MET A 93 -8.51 19.52 -10.94
C MET A 93 -9.92 19.73 -10.36
N GLU A 94 -10.67 20.70 -10.89
CA GLU A 94 -12.07 20.93 -10.53
C GLU A 94 -12.96 19.77 -10.98
N TYR A 95 -12.85 19.34 -12.24
CA TYR A 95 -13.54 18.16 -12.78
C TYR A 95 -13.27 16.91 -11.94
N LEU A 96 -12.06 16.75 -11.41
CA LEU A 96 -11.74 15.62 -10.54
C LEU A 96 -12.47 15.65 -9.19
N LYS A 97 -12.91 16.81 -8.67
CA LYS A 97 -13.66 16.87 -7.41
C LYS A 97 -14.96 16.09 -7.50
N TYR A 98 -15.65 16.22 -8.63
CA TYR A 98 -16.89 15.51 -8.92
C TYR A 98 -17.04 15.29 -10.42
N ARG A 99 -17.20 14.04 -10.83
CA ARG A 99 -17.47 13.67 -12.22
C ARG A 99 -18.43 12.49 -12.30
N GLU A 100 -19.03 12.33 -13.46
CA GLU A 100 -19.78 11.13 -13.82
C GLU A 100 -18.99 10.30 -14.83
N SER A 101 -18.96 8.99 -14.65
CA SER A 101 -18.29 8.05 -15.55
C SER A 101 -19.07 6.75 -15.55
N GLU A 102 -19.52 6.31 -16.72
CA GLU A 102 -20.30 5.07 -16.90
C GLU A 102 -21.53 5.01 -15.96
N GLY A 103 -22.26 6.13 -15.82
CA GLY A 103 -23.43 6.23 -14.94
C GLY A 103 -23.13 6.22 -13.44
N LYS A 104 -21.86 6.30 -13.04
CA LYS A 104 -21.44 6.37 -11.64
C LYS A 104 -20.93 7.76 -11.30
N LYS A 105 -21.49 8.34 -10.25
CA LYS A 105 -21.01 9.57 -9.62
C LYS A 105 -19.76 9.29 -8.82
N ILE A 106 -18.65 9.92 -9.19
CA ILE A 106 -17.34 9.78 -8.55
C ILE A 106 -16.99 11.10 -7.90
N SER A 107 -16.71 11.09 -6.60
CA SER A 107 -16.17 12.24 -5.88
C SER A 107 -14.79 11.90 -5.30
N ASN A 108 -13.81 12.77 -5.54
CA ASN A 108 -12.45 12.59 -5.05
C ASN A 108 -12.12 13.56 -3.91
N LYS A 109 -11.42 13.06 -2.90
CA LYS A 109 -10.79 13.89 -1.87
C LYS A 109 -9.47 14.47 -2.38
N GLU A 110 -8.95 15.50 -1.73
CA GLU A 110 -7.71 16.20 -2.07
C GLU A 110 -6.52 15.27 -2.32
N ASN A 111 -6.34 14.22 -1.49
CA ASN A 111 -5.28 13.23 -1.69
C ASN A 111 -5.39 12.48 -3.02
N ALA A 112 -6.61 12.13 -3.43
CA ALA A 112 -6.84 11.44 -4.70
C ALA A 112 -6.60 12.37 -5.89
N ILE A 113 -7.03 13.63 -5.80
CA ILE A 113 -6.75 14.67 -6.80
C ILE A 113 -5.24 14.88 -6.92
N LYS A 114 -4.54 15.14 -5.81
CA LYS A 114 -3.09 15.31 -5.76
C LYS A 114 -2.35 14.14 -6.41
N ARG A 115 -2.79 12.91 -6.15
CA ARG A 115 -2.19 11.70 -6.74
C ARG A 115 -2.43 11.62 -8.25
N LYS A 116 -3.61 11.98 -8.75
CA LYS A 116 -3.91 12.09 -10.20
C LYS A 116 -3.02 13.13 -10.89
N ILE A 117 -2.91 14.32 -10.29
CA ILE A 117 -2.05 15.39 -10.84
C ILE A 117 -0.57 15.01 -10.78
N SER A 118 -0.15 14.20 -9.81
CA SER A 118 1.23 13.67 -9.76
C SER A 118 1.55 12.77 -10.96
N THR A 119 0.57 12.03 -11.50
CA THR A 119 0.74 11.30 -12.77
C THR A 119 1.03 12.27 -13.92
N LEU A 120 0.23 13.34 -14.05
CA LEU A 120 0.46 14.34 -15.09
C LEU A 120 1.81 15.06 -14.92
N LYS A 121 2.22 15.39 -13.69
CA LYS A 121 3.57 15.91 -13.42
C LYS A 121 4.65 14.97 -13.95
N SER A 122 4.50 13.66 -13.76
CA SER A 122 5.44 12.66 -14.28
C SER A 122 5.44 12.60 -15.82
N VAL A 123 4.27 12.70 -16.45
CA VAL A 123 4.11 12.67 -17.91
C VAL A 123 4.79 13.88 -18.56
N PHE A 124 4.43 15.09 -18.13
CA PHE A 124 4.99 16.32 -18.71
C PHE A 124 6.49 16.41 -18.44
N LYS A 125 6.95 16.06 -17.24
CA LYS A 125 8.38 16.00 -16.92
C LYS A 125 9.13 15.03 -17.84
N TYR A 126 8.53 13.88 -18.17
CA TYR A 126 9.13 12.94 -19.11
C TYR A 126 9.26 13.56 -20.51
N PHE A 127 8.16 14.06 -21.08
CA PHE A 127 8.16 14.61 -22.44
C PHE A 127 9.05 15.85 -22.58
N TYR A 128 9.13 16.68 -21.53
CA TYR A 128 10.05 17.80 -21.48
C TYR A 128 11.51 17.32 -21.48
N ARG A 129 11.84 16.34 -20.62
CA ARG A 129 13.21 15.78 -20.54
C ARG A 129 13.66 15.11 -21.83
N VAL A 130 12.76 14.50 -22.60
CA VAL A 130 13.08 13.90 -23.89
C VAL A 130 12.83 14.85 -25.07
N GLU A 131 12.71 16.15 -24.80
CA GLU A 131 12.63 17.24 -25.79
C GLU A 131 11.45 17.08 -26.77
N LYS A 132 10.38 16.42 -26.34
CA LYS A 132 9.13 16.26 -27.11
C LYS A 132 8.11 17.37 -26.85
N ILE A 133 8.30 18.16 -25.79
CA ILE A 133 7.58 19.41 -25.52
C ILE A 133 8.59 20.47 -25.08
N ASN A 134 8.34 21.73 -25.44
CA ASN A 134 9.28 22.82 -25.17
C ASN A 134 9.22 23.37 -23.74
N GLU A 135 8.09 23.25 -23.06
CA GLU A 135 7.88 23.76 -21.70
C GLU A 135 7.12 22.74 -20.82
N ASN A 136 7.45 22.71 -19.53
CA ASN A 136 6.73 21.91 -18.54
C ASN A 136 5.79 22.78 -17.67
N ILE A 137 4.56 23.00 -18.15
CA ILE A 137 3.54 23.79 -17.44
C ILE A 137 3.23 23.27 -16.02
N MET A 138 3.45 21.98 -15.78
CA MET A 138 3.11 21.32 -14.52
C MET A 138 3.96 21.78 -13.33
N GLU A 139 5.06 22.50 -13.58
CA GLU A 139 5.89 23.12 -12.54
C GLU A 139 5.19 24.32 -11.88
N ARG A 140 4.31 25.00 -12.62
CA ARG A 140 3.53 26.15 -12.14
C ARG A 140 2.25 25.75 -11.39
N ILE A 141 1.86 24.47 -11.48
CA ILE A 141 0.63 23.96 -10.87
C ILE A 141 0.76 23.82 -9.35
N GLN A 142 -0.09 24.57 -8.65
CA GLN A 142 -0.28 24.47 -7.21
C GLN A 142 -1.20 23.30 -6.86
N LEU A 143 -0.73 22.44 -5.96
CA LEU A 143 -1.51 21.29 -5.51
C LEU A 143 -2.39 21.67 -4.31
N PRO A 144 -3.54 20.99 -4.11
CA PRO A 144 -4.37 21.21 -2.94
C PRO A 144 -3.55 21.04 -1.66
N LYS A 145 -3.74 21.96 -0.70
CA LYS A 145 -3.18 21.81 0.65
C LYS A 145 -3.78 20.56 1.28
N LEU A 146 -2.94 19.73 1.87
CA LEU A 146 -3.40 18.53 2.58
C LEU A 146 -3.42 18.82 4.06
N HIS A 147 -4.59 18.67 4.67
CA HIS A 147 -4.70 18.66 6.13
C HIS A 147 -4.06 17.39 6.69
N SER A 148 -3.17 17.54 7.68
CA SER A 148 -2.60 16.41 8.41
C SER A 148 -3.72 15.67 9.14
N LYS A 149 -3.82 14.37 8.91
CA LYS A 149 -4.71 13.50 9.68
C LYS A 149 -3.96 12.95 10.87
N GLU A 150 -4.66 12.80 11.99
CA GLU A 150 -4.13 12.07 13.13
C GLU A 150 -3.77 10.63 12.75
N ILE A 151 -2.63 10.18 13.25
CA ILE A 151 -2.16 8.82 13.06
C ILE A 151 -2.90 7.92 14.05
N ILE A 152 -3.84 7.15 13.52
CA ILE A 152 -4.62 6.18 14.28
C ILE A 152 -3.79 4.89 14.43
N ARG A 153 -3.61 4.45 15.66
CA ARG A 153 -2.86 3.25 16.07
C ARG A 153 -3.57 2.53 17.22
N LEU A 154 -3.21 1.28 17.44
CA LEU A 154 -3.60 0.55 18.64
C LEU A 154 -2.67 0.92 19.79
N ASP A 155 -3.22 0.92 21.00
CA ASP A 155 -2.47 0.99 22.24
C ASP A 155 -2.05 -0.43 22.67
N ILE A 156 -1.12 -0.57 23.62
CA ILE A 156 -0.55 -1.88 24.01
C ILE A 156 -1.65 -2.85 24.47
N ASP A 157 -2.60 -2.36 25.28
CA ASP A 157 -3.72 -3.18 25.75
C ASP A 157 -4.65 -3.58 24.59
N GLU A 158 -4.87 -2.71 23.61
CA GLU A 158 -5.68 -3.04 22.44
C GLU A 158 -4.99 -4.06 21.50
N VAL A 159 -3.66 -4.11 21.50
CA VAL A 159 -2.90 -5.15 20.80
C VAL A 159 -3.16 -6.51 21.46
N ALA A 160 -3.02 -6.59 22.79
CA ALA A 160 -3.31 -7.81 23.54
C ALA A 160 -4.78 -8.24 23.34
N MET A 161 -5.73 -7.32 23.49
CA MET A 161 -7.16 -7.58 23.24
C MET A 161 -7.42 -8.10 21.82
N MET A 162 -6.70 -7.60 20.80
CA MET A 162 -6.87 -8.06 19.42
C MET A 162 -6.41 -9.52 19.23
N ILE A 163 -5.34 -9.95 19.89
CA ILE A 163 -4.87 -11.35 19.86
C ILE A 163 -5.81 -12.23 20.67
N ASP A 164 -6.19 -11.82 21.89
CA ASP A 164 -7.14 -12.55 22.74
C ASP A 164 -8.48 -12.78 22.03
N GLU A 165 -9.02 -11.78 21.36
CA GLU A 165 -10.27 -11.91 20.61
C GLU A 165 -10.10 -12.82 19.38
N ALA A 166 -8.90 -12.86 18.78
CA ALA A 166 -8.59 -13.80 17.70
C ALA A 166 -8.49 -15.25 18.18
N GLU A 167 -8.05 -15.47 19.42
CA GLU A 167 -8.01 -16.79 20.05
C GLU A 167 -9.40 -17.25 20.52
N LYS A 168 -10.08 -16.41 21.29
CA LYS A 168 -11.30 -16.78 22.04
C LYS A 168 -12.59 -16.53 21.25
N GLY A 169 -12.62 -15.47 20.44
CA GLY A 169 -13.79 -15.11 19.63
C GLY A 169 -15.05 -14.73 20.44
N GLU A 170 -14.89 -14.22 21.65
CA GLU A 170 -15.99 -13.95 22.59
C GLU A 170 -16.97 -12.90 22.05
N GLY A 171 -16.43 -11.82 21.45
CA GLY A 171 -17.18 -10.72 20.86
C GLY A 171 -17.71 -10.98 19.44
N LEU A 172 -17.47 -12.17 18.88
CA LEU A 172 -17.97 -12.55 17.56
C LEU A 172 -19.46 -12.93 17.59
N SER A 173 -20.19 -12.57 16.52
CA SER A 173 -21.55 -13.08 16.30
C SER A 173 -21.56 -14.61 16.09
N ASP A 174 -22.69 -15.27 16.30
CA ASP A 174 -22.81 -16.74 16.14
C ASP A 174 -22.35 -17.23 14.76
N ARG A 175 -22.71 -16.48 13.71
CA ARG A 175 -22.24 -16.76 12.35
C ARG A 175 -20.72 -16.66 12.24
N GLN A 176 -20.11 -15.65 12.86
CA GLN A 176 -18.66 -15.47 12.85
C GLN A 176 -17.95 -16.54 13.68
N LYS A 177 -18.53 -16.96 14.82
CA LYS A 177 -18.01 -18.04 15.68
C LYS A 177 -17.87 -19.36 14.92
N ALA A 178 -18.87 -19.73 14.10
CA ALA A 178 -18.80 -20.93 13.27
C ALA A 178 -17.63 -20.95 12.27
N TYR A 179 -17.24 -19.78 11.74
CA TYR A 179 -16.06 -19.66 10.88
C TYR A 179 -14.76 -19.56 11.69
N HIS A 180 -14.80 -18.85 12.81
CA HIS A 180 -13.66 -18.67 13.71
C HIS A 180 -13.17 -20.01 14.24
N GLU A 181 -14.04 -20.95 14.57
CA GLU A 181 -13.63 -22.28 15.03
C GLU A 181 -12.70 -23.00 14.03
N LYS A 182 -12.88 -22.75 12.73
CA LYS A 182 -12.06 -23.32 11.65
C LYS A 182 -10.83 -22.49 11.29
N THR A 183 -10.73 -21.27 11.80
CA THR A 183 -9.75 -20.28 11.32
C THR A 183 -8.99 -19.57 12.41
N LYS A 184 -9.29 -19.80 13.69
CA LYS A 184 -8.69 -19.12 14.84
C LYS A 184 -7.17 -19.22 14.83
N VAL A 185 -6.62 -20.41 14.62
CA VAL A 185 -5.15 -20.63 14.62
C VAL A 185 -4.47 -19.83 13.49
N ARG A 186 -5.04 -19.85 12.29
CA ARG A 186 -4.58 -19.00 11.18
C ARG A 186 -4.69 -17.51 11.51
N ASP A 187 -5.84 -17.09 12.03
CA ASP A 187 -6.13 -15.68 12.27
C ASP A 187 -5.20 -15.11 13.36
N VAL A 188 -4.90 -15.88 14.40
CA VAL A 188 -3.89 -15.58 15.44
C VAL A 188 -2.51 -15.48 14.82
N ALA A 189 -2.06 -16.51 14.10
CA ALA A 189 -0.74 -16.51 13.44
C ALA A 189 -0.53 -15.30 12.53
N LEU A 190 -1.57 -14.94 11.76
CA LEU A 190 -1.54 -13.80 10.85
C LEU A 190 -1.48 -12.46 11.59
N LEU A 191 -2.27 -12.29 12.65
CA LEU A 191 -2.27 -11.06 13.44
C LEU A 191 -0.97 -10.91 14.23
N SER A 192 -0.48 -11.97 14.87
CA SER A 192 0.79 -12.00 15.59
C SER A 192 1.94 -11.63 14.66
N LEU A 193 1.98 -12.16 13.44
CA LEU A 193 3.00 -11.77 12.47
C LEU A 193 2.92 -10.29 12.10
N LEU A 194 1.73 -9.76 11.78
CA LEU A 194 1.56 -8.35 11.41
C LEU A 194 1.91 -7.40 12.56
N LEU A 195 1.54 -7.74 13.79
CA LEU A 195 1.73 -6.91 14.99
C LEU A 195 3.13 -7.06 15.57
N GLY A 196 3.77 -8.22 15.44
CA GLY A 196 5.09 -8.53 16.01
C GLY A 196 6.27 -8.20 15.10
N THR A 197 6.04 -7.99 13.80
CA THR A 197 7.12 -7.64 12.84
C THR A 197 6.85 -6.36 12.07
N GLY A 198 5.60 -5.89 12.08
CA GLY A 198 5.14 -4.79 11.26
C GLY A 198 5.16 -5.06 9.76
N ILE A 199 5.40 -6.28 9.26
CA ILE A 199 5.49 -6.65 7.83
C ILE A 199 4.35 -6.04 6.95
N ARG A 200 4.62 -5.71 5.68
CA ARG A 200 3.57 -5.19 4.80
C ARG A 200 2.56 -6.30 4.49
N VAL A 201 1.28 -5.96 4.39
CA VAL A 201 0.23 -6.95 4.09
C VAL A 201 0.48 -7.71 2.78
N SER A 202 1.05 -7.05 1.76
CA SER A 202 1.39 -7.71 0.49
C SER A 202 2.57 -8.68 0.63
N GLU A 203 3.52 -8.39 1.52
CA GLU A 203 4.64 -9.27 1.85
C GLU A 203 4.11 -10.47 2.65
N CYS A 204 3.28 -10.23 3.67
CA CYS A 204 2.64 -11.26 4.50
C CYS A 204 1.82 -12.28 3.69
N VAL A 205 0.95 -11.83 2.78
CA VAL A 205 0.17 -12.77 1.95
C VAL A 205 1.01 -13.44 0.85
N GLY A 206 2.16 -12.86 0.52
CA GLY A 206 3.07 -13.36 -0.49
C GLY A 206 4.00 -14.46 0.00
N LEU A 207 4.06 -14.74 1.31
CA LEU A 207 4.94 -15.73 1.91
C LEU A 207 4.64 -17.15 1.43
N ASP A 208 5.70 -17.90 1.18
CA ASP A 208 5.70 -19.35 1.05
C ASP A 208 6.22 -20.01 2.34
N ILE A 209 5.92 -21.30 2.52
CA ILE A 209 6.44 -22.11 3.62
C ILE A 209 7.97 -22.08 3.63
N SER A 210 8.59 -22.11 2.46
CA SER A 210 10.06 -22.03 2.30
C SER A 210 10.67 -20.71 2.72
N ASP A 211 9.88 -19.63 2.84
CA ASP A 211 10.39 -18.31 3.20
C ASP A 211 10.55 -18.14 4.72
N VAL A 212 10.03 -19.07 5.52
CA VAL A 212 10.02 -18.97 6.99
C VAL A 212 11.08 -19.89 7.59
N ASP A 213 12.09 -19.29 8.20
CA ASP A 213 13.14 -19.97 8.97
C ASP A 213 12.80 -19.95 10.46
N PHE A 214 12.15 -21.02 10.92
CA PHE A 214 11.80 -21.21 12.34
C PHE A 214 13.01 -21.46 13.26
N LYS A 215 14.18 -21.79 12.71
CA LYS A 215 15.39 -22.00 13.51
C LYS A 215 16.02 -20.66 13.91
N ASN A 216 16.02 -19.70 13.00
CA ASN A 216 16.59 -18.37 13.22
C ASN A 216 15.53 -17.27 13.43
N ASN A 217 14.26 -17.65 13.55
CA ASN A 217 13.10 -16.76 13.67
C ASN A 217 13.09 -15.66 12.60
N GLY A 218 13.33 -16.05 11.35
CA GLY A 218 13.47 -15.14 10.22
C GLY A 218 12.48 -15.42 9.10
N ILE A 219 12.03 -14.37 8.40
CA ILE A 219 11.23 -14.49 7.18
C ILE A 219 11.97 -13.79 6.05
N LEU A 220 12.20 -14.51 4.96
CA LEU A 220 12.78 -13.96 3.75
C LEU A 220 11.71 -13.19 2.95
N ILE A 221 11.93 -11.89 2.78
CA ILE A 221 11.02 -11.01 2.03
C ILE A 221 11.65 -10.59 0.72
N HIS A 222 10.97 -10.90 -0.37
CA HIS A 222 11.32 -10.43 -1.70
C HIS A 222 10.76 -9.02 -1.95
N ARG A 223 11.65 -8.03 -2.10
CA ARG A 223 11.35 -6.64 -2.42
C ARG A 223 11.72 -6.32 -3.88
N LYS A 224 11.34 -5.12 -4.31
CA LYS A 224 11.56 -4.61 -5.68
C LYS A 224 13.04 -4.70 -6.09
N GLY A 225 13.27 -5.08 -7.35
CA GLY A 225 14.60 -5.12 -7.97
C GLY A 225 15.43 -6.32 -7.57
N GLY A 226 14.78 -7.43 -7.18
CA GLY A 226 15.43 -8.65 -6.70
C GLY A 226 16.07 -8.50 -5.32
N LYS A 227 15.75 -7.43 -4.58
CA LYS A 227 16.30 -7.22 -3.24
C LYS A 227 15.60 -8.15 -2.27
N GLU A 228 16.38 -8.92 -1.53
CA GLU A 228 15.87 -9.76 -0.46
C GLU A 228 16.23 -9.14 0.90
N VAL A 229 15.36 -9.33 1.88
CA VAL A 229 15.61 -8.91 3.25
C VAL A 229 15.02 -9.91 4.21
N THR A 230 15.74 -10.22 5.27
CA THR A 230 15.21 -11.05 6.35
C THR A 230 14.56 -10.14 7.40
N ILE A 231 13.32 -10.44 7.76
CA ILE A 231 12.64 -9.83 8.90
C ILE A 231 12.62 -10.86 10.03
N TYR A 232 13.13 -10.47 11.20
CA TYR A 232 13.11 -11.33 12.37
C TYR A 232 11.82 -11.16 13.18
N PHE A 233 11.41 -12.21 13.87
CA PHE A 233 10.24 -12.25 14.73
C PHE A 233 10.56 -12.84 16.12
N SER A 234 9.70 -12.57 17.11
CA SER A 234 9.87 -13.07 18.47
C SER A 234 9.46 -14.53 18.60
N ASP A 235 9.82 -15.17 19.72
CA ASP A 235 9.39 -16.54 20.03
C ASP A 235 7.87 -16.69 20.15
N GLU A 236 7.18 -15.64 20.60
CA GLU A 236 5.71 -15.60 20.63
C GLU A 236 5.12 -15.67 19.22
N VAL A 237 5.68 -14.92 18.26
CA VAL A 237 5.26 -14.99 16.86
C VAL A 237 5.63 -16.34 16.26
N ARG A 238 6.81 -16.89 16.61
CA ARG A 238 7.24 -18.22 16.18
C ARG A 238 6.25 -19.30 16.59
N GLU A 239 5.81 -19.30 17.84
CA GLU A 239 4.83 -20.24 18.36
C GLU A 239 3.50 -20.15 17.60
N ALA A 240 2.97 -18.93 17.41
CA ALA A 240 1.75 -18.73 16.65
C ALA A 240 1.86 -19.21 15.19
N LEU A 241 2.99 -18.93 14.54
CA LEU A 241 3.26 -19.38 13.17
C LEU A 241 3.41 -20.91 13.08
N GLN A 242 4.07 -21.54 14.06
CA GLN A 242 4.27 -22.99 14.10
C GLN A 242 2.95 -23.72 14.32
N ASN A 243 2.13 -23.24 15.26
CA ASN A 243 0.79 -23.79 15.52
C ASN A 243 -0.06 -23.78 14.25
N TYR A 244 -0.01 -22.69 13.48
CA TYR A 244 -0.69 -22.65 12.19
C TYR A 244 -0.04 -23.54 11.13
N LEU A 245 1.29 -23.60 11.07
CA LEU A 245 1.99 -24.46 10.12
C LEU A 245 1.58 -25.93 10.28
N ASP A 246 1.45 -26.40 11.51
CA ASP A 246 1.07 -27.77 11.84
C ASP A 246 -0.34 -28.12 11.31
N GLU A 247 -1.30 -27.19 11.35
CA GLU A 247 -2.59 -27.35 10.69
C GLU A 247 -2.49 -27.19 9.16
N ARG A 248 -1.69 -26.22 8.71
CA ARG A 248 -1.56 -25.81 7.32
C ARG A 248 -0.99 -26.92 6.43
N VAL A 249 -0.04 -27.72 6.91
CA VAL A 249 0.56 -28.83 6.15
C VAL A 249 -0.42 -29.98 5.89
N LEU A 250 -1.53 -30.03 6.62
CA LEU A 250 -2.60 -31.02 6.44
C LEU A 250 -3.64 -30.62 5.38
N ILE A 251 -3.57 -29.38 4.90
CA ILE A 251 -4.53 -28.81 3.94
C ILE A 251 -3.95 -28.93 2.53
N LEU A 252 -4.68 -29.59 1.63
CA LEU A 252 -4.39 -29.57 0.20
C LEU A 252 -4.79 -28.21 -0.38
N GLU A 253 -3.78 -27.46 -0.83
CA GLU A 253 -3.94 -26.24 -1.61
C GLU A 253 -4.66 -26.46 -2.95
N GLU A 254 -5.45 -25.47 -3.35
CA GLU A 254 -5.98 -25.37 -4.71
C GLU A 254 -4.85 -25.14 -5.72
N SER A 255 -5.03 -25.66 -6.95
CA SER A 255 -4.08 -25.47 -8.05
C SER A 255 -3.73 -24.00 -8.28
N GLY A 256 -2.43 -23.70 -8.38
CA GLY A 256 -1.89 -22.34 -8.53
C GLY A 256 -1.66 -21.58 -7.22
N HIS A 257 -1.82 -22.25 -6.06
CA HIS A 257 -1.56 -21.70 -4.73
C HIS A 257 -0.55 -22.52 -3.92
N GLU A 258 0.24 -23.34 -4.61
CA GLU A 258 1.22 -24.24 -4.01
C GLU A 258 2.24 -23.47 -3.15
N GLY A 259 2.60 -24.03 -2.00
CA GLY A 259 3.60 -23.48 -1.10
C GLY A 259 3.15 -22.26 -0.28
N ALA A 260 1.98 -21.66 -0.57
CA ALA A 260 1.51 -20.46 0.10
C ALA A 260 1.39 -20.67 1.62
N PHE A 261 2.02 -19.81 2.43
CA PHE A 261 1.99 -19.97 3.89
C PHE A 261 0.57 -19.82 4.43
N PHE A 262 -0.11 -18.70 4.10
CA PHE A 262 -1.48 -18.43 4.55
C PHE A 262 -2.53 -18.80 3.50
N LEU A 263 -3.41 -19.73 3.85
CA LEU A 263 -4.55 -20.15 3.03
C LEU A 263 -5.89 -19.60 3.54
N SER A 264 -6.75 -19.27 2.59
CA SER A 264 -8.18 -19.02 2.82
C SER A 264 -8.93 -20.33 3.06
N MET A 265 -10.20 -20.26 3.48
CA MET A 265 -11.06 -21.45 3.62
C MET A 265 -11.38 -22.14 2.28
N GLN A 266 -11.02 -21.52 1.17
CA GLN A 266 -11.11 -22.11 -0.17
C GLN A 266 -9.79 -22.76 -0.57
N ASN A 267 -8.85 -22.94 0.37
CA ASN A 267 -7.50 -23.49 0.16
C ASN A 267 -6.66 -22.72 -0.87
N LYS A 268 -7.01 -21.46 -1.12
CA LYS A 268 -6.26 -20.52 -1.96
C LYS A 268 -5.42 -19.59 -1.11
N ARG A 269 -4.26 -19.13 -1.62
CA ARG A 269 -3.47 -18.05 -1.01
C ARG A 269 -4.36 -16.90 -0.58
N MET A 270 -4.21 -16.43 0.67
CA MET A 270 -5.01 -15.32 1.16
C MET A 270 -4.80 -14.06 0.30
N SER A 271 -5.88 -13.38 -0.03
CA SER A 271 -5.78 -12.08 -0.70
C SER A 271 -5.53 -10.96 0.31
N VAL A 272 -4.91 -9.85 -0.13
CA VAL A 272 -4.79 -8.63 0.69
C VAL A 272 -6.15 -8.19 1.24
N ARG A 273 -7.21 -8.27 0.42
CA ARG A 273 -8.57 -7.90 0.83
C ARG A 273 -9.12 -8.83 1.92
N SER A 274 -8.80 -10.12 1.87
CA SER A 274 -9.17 -11.08 2.91
C SER A 274 -8.52 -10.71 4.25
N VAL A 275 -7.24 -10.32 4.22
CA VAL A 275 -6.52 -9.85 5.41
C VAL A 275 -7.07 -8.52 5.93
N GLU A 276 -7.39 -7.57 5.04
CA GLU A 276 -8.03 -6.31 5.44
C GLU A 276 -9.38 -6.55 6.13
N ASN A 277 -10.19 -7.48 5.63
CA ASN A 277 -11.45 -7.87 6.24
C ASN A 277 -11.25 -8.58 7.59
N LEU A 278 -10.23 -9.43 7.71
CA LEU A 278 -9.85 -10.10 8.95
C LEU A 278 -9.45 -9.07 10.02
N VAL A 279 -8.52 -8.15 9.70
CA VAL A 279 -8.12 -7.09 10.63
C VAL A 279 -9.32 -6.24 11.05
N LYS A 280 -10.19 -5.89 10.09
CA LYS A 280 -11.41 -5.12 10.35
C LYS A 280 -12.41 -5.87 11.23
N LYS A 281 -12.51 -7.20 11.12
CA LYS A 281 -13.39 -8.07 11.92
C LYS A 281 -13.05 -7.89 13.40
N TYR A 282 -11.78 -8.10 13.77
CA TYR A 282 -11.32 -8.03 15.16
C TYR A 282 -11.24 -6.60 15.68
N ALA A 283 -10.76 -5.65 14.85
CA ALA A 283 -10.65 -4.25 15.24
C ALA A 283 -11.99 -3.61 15.63
N ARG A 284 -13.10 -4.04 15.01
CA ARG A 284 -14.45 -3.53 15.34
C ARG A 284 -14.92 -3.91 16.73
N ILE A 285 -14.37 -4.98 17.30
CA ILE A 285 -14.73 -5.48 18.63
C ILE A 285 -13.93 -4.72 19.68
N ILE A 286 -12.60 -4.70 19.51
CA ILE A 286 -11.66 -4.17 20.49
C ILE A 286 -11.52 -2.64 20.45
N SER A 287 -11.74 -2.01 19.28
CA SER A 287 -11.62 -0.56 19.12
C SER A 287 -12.59 -0.02 18.06
N PRO A 288 -13.92 -0.03 18.33
CA PRO A 288 -14.96 0.28 17.35
C PRO A 288 -14.86 1.69 16.76
N LEU A 289 -14.26 2.64 17.49
CA LEU A 289 -14.07 4.02 17.05
C LEU A 289 -12.84 4.18 16.14
N LYS A 290 -11.85 3.28 16.24
CA LYS A 290 -10.62 3.33 15.44
C LYS A 290 -10.80 2.50 14.16
N LYS A 291 -10.67 3.15 13.00
CA LYS A 291 -10.67 2.44 11.70
C LYS A 291 -9.34 1.73 11.45
N ILE A 292 -9.10 0.57 12.06
CA ILE A 292 -7.82 -0.15 11.92
C ILE A 292 -7.75 -0.90 10.59
N THR A 293 -6.55 -0.89 10.00
CA THR A 293 -6.19 -1.59 8.75
C THR A 293 -4.81 -2.22 8.93
N PRO A 294 -4.39 -3.17 8.09
CA PRO A 294 -3.05 -3.78 8.21
C PRO A 294 -1.91 -2.76 8.24
N HIS A 295 -2.01 -1.68 7.47
CA HIS A 295 -1.02 -0.60 7.50
C HIS A 295 -0.95 0.12 8.85
N LYS A 296 -2.07 0.22 9.58
CA LYS A 296 -2.09 0.79 10.93
C LYS A 296 -1.53 -0.18 11.98
N LEU A 297 -1.65 -1.49 11.78
CA LEU A 297 -0.94 -2.47 12.61
C LEU A 297 0.58 -2.30 12.45
N ARG A 298 1.06 -2.10 11.22
CA ARG A 298 2.47 -1.74 10.97
C ARG A 298 2.88 -0.44 11.68
N SER A 299 2.07 0.61 11.62
CA SER A 299 2.34 1.85 12.37
C SER A 299 2.33 1.63 13.89
N THR A 300 1.48 0.74 14.38
CA THR A 300 1.40 0.34 15.79
C THR A 300 2.70 -0.35 16.21
N TYR A 301 3.13 -1.37 15.47
CA TYR A 301 4.41 -2.05 15.73
C TYR A 301 5.58 -1.06 15.78
N GLY A 302 5.73 -0.22 14.76
CA GLY A 302 6.83 0.75 14.75
C GLY A 302 6.74 1.79 15.86
N THR A 303 5.53 2.15 16.31
CA THR A 303 5.34 3.01 17.48
C THR A 303 5.88 2.33 18.73
N ASN A 304 5.50 1.07 18.96
CA ASN A 304 5.90 0.31 20.14
C ASN A 304 7.41 0.06 20.11
N LEU A 305 7.96 -0.37 18.98
CA LEU A 305 9.40 -0.54 18.80
C LEU A 305 10.16 0.76 19.11
N TYR A 306 9.68 1.91 18.63
CA TYR A 306 10.31 3.19 18.93
C TYR A 306 10.20 3.57 20.41
N LYS A 307 9.06 3.30 21.06
CA LYS A 307 8.89 3.55 22.50
C LYS A 307 9.90 2.76 23.32
N GLU A 308 10.06 1.47 23.03
CA GLU A 308 10.95 0.56 23.75
C GLU A 308 12.43 0.84 23.47
N THR A 309 12.82 0.97 22.20
CA THR A 309 14.24 1.06 21.82
C THR A 309 14.77 2.48 21.83
N GLY A 310 13.89 3.43 21.49
CA GLY A 310 14.28 4.80 21.25
C GLY A 310 15.15 5.09 20.04
N ASP A 311 15.36 4.10 19.19
CA ASP A 311 16.19 4.21 18.01
C ASP A 311 15.30 4.35 16.77
N ILE A 312 15.22 5.57 16.25
CA ILE A 312 14.44 5.87 15.05
C ILE A 312 15.04 5.23 13.78
N TYR A 313 16.35 4.99 13.76
CA TYR A 313 17.06 4.37 12.64
C TYR A 313 16.79 2.87 12.61
N LEU A 314 16.84 2.21 13.77
CA LEU A 314 16.40 0.82 13.91
C LEU A 314 14.95 0.64 13.44
N VAL A 315 14.04 1.51 13.88
CA VAL A 315 12.63 1.46 13.45
C VAL A 315 12.51 1.66 11.93
N ALA A 316 13.28 2.59 11.35
CA ALA A 316 13.27 2.80 9.91
C ALA A 316 13.79 1.57 9.13
N ASP A 317 14.83 0.91 9.63
CA ASP A 317 15.43 -0.26 9.01
C ASP A 317 14.49 -1.48 9.06
N VAL A 318 13.95 -1.78 10.25
CA VAL A 318 12.95 -2.86 10.43
C VAL A 318 11.70 -2.61 9.58
N LEU A 319 11.21 -1.37 9.54
CA LEU A 319 10.12 -0.97 8.65
C LEU A 319 10.57 -0.73 7.20
N GLY A 320 11.81 -1.02 6.82
CA GLY A 320 12.30 -0.88 5.45
C GLY A 320 11.93 0.44 4.79
N HIS A 321 12.06 1.55 5.52
CA HIS A 321 11.86 2.90 5.02
C HIS A 321 13.18 3.39 4.39
N SER A 322 13.15 3.75 3.11
CA SER A 322 14.32 4.30 2.41
C SER A 322 14.73 5.69 2.89
N ASP A 323 13.82 6.41 3.56
CA ASP A 323 14.05 7.74 4.12
C ASP A 323 13.50 7.81 5.55
N VAL A 324 14.41 8.04 6.50
CA VAL A 324 14.12 8.18 7.94
C VAL A 324 13.17 9.34 8.23
N ASN A 325 13.10 10.37 7.37
CA ASN A 325 12.14 11.47 7.54
C ASN A 325 10.69 10.98 7.47
N THR A 326 10.43 9.89 6.75
CA THR A 326 9.11 9.24 6.75
C THR A 326 8.79 8.75 8.16
N THR A 327 9.73 8.03 8.77
CA THR A 327 9.65 7.52 10.16
C THR A 327 9.48 8.66 11.17
N LYS A 328 10.29 9.73 11.08
CA LYS A 328 10.20 10.89 11.98
C LYS A 328 8.81 11.56 11.96
N LYS A 329 8.23 11.76 10.78
CA LYS A 329 6.86 12.33 10.66
C LYS A 329 5.82 11.47 11.39
N HIS A 330 6.01 10.16 11.44
CA HIS A 330 5.08 9.26 12.11
C HIS A 330 5.18 9.30 13.65
N TYR A 331 6.34 9.70 14.19
CA TYR A 331 6.63 9.63 15.63
C TYR A 331 6.93 10.99 16.28
N ALA A 332 6.70 12.10 15.56
CA ALA A 332 6.99 13.45 16.03
C ALA A 332 6.40 13.79 17.42
N ALA A 333 5.20 13.31 17.73
CA ALA A 333 4.59 13.51 19.05
C ALA A 333 5.35 12.80 20.19
N ILE A 334 5.84 11.58 19.93
CA ILE A 334 6.64 10.83 20.92
C ILE A 334 8.02 11.46 21.09
N GLU A 335 8.57 12.03 20.02
CA GLU A 335 9.82 12.77 20.08
C GLU A 335 9.68 14.01 21.00
N ASP A 336 8.56 14.72 20.94
CA ASP A 336 8.31 15.87 21.82
C ASP A 336 8.22 15.48 23.30
N ASP A 337 7.50 14.40 23.61
CA ASP A 337 7.41 13.87 24.98
C ASP A 337 8.78 13.43 25.52
N ARG A 338 9.61 12.81 24.67
CA ARG A 338 10.98 12.44 25.03
C ARG A 338 11.89 13.64 25.21
N ARG A 339 11.75 14.70 24.41
CA ARG A 339 12.49 15.96 24.63
C ARG A 339 12.15 16.54 25.99
N LYS A 340 10.88 16.49 26.40
CA LYS A 340 10.44 16.94 27.73
C LYS A 340 11.05 16.08 28.85
N SER A 341 11.09 14.75 28.70
CA SER A 341 11.68 13.87 29.71
C SER A 341 13.21 13.98 29.79
N ALA A 342 13.87 14.24 28.66
CA ALA A 342 15.33 14.37 28.58
C ALA A 342 15.90 15.68 29.15
N ARG A 343 15.05 16.65 29.56
CA ARG A 343 15.47 17.98 30.04
C ARG A 343 16.51 17.95 31.19
N ASN A 344 16.48 16.89 32.01
CA ASN A 344 17.36 16.72 33.16
C ASN A 344 18.45 15.66 32.94
N ALA A 345 18.57 15.11 31.72
CA ALA A 345 19.52 14.03 31.45
C ALA A 345 20.99 14.50 31.53
N VAL A 346 21.24 15.78 31.20
CA VAL A 346 22.56 16.40 31.34
C VAL A 346 22.66 17.04 32.72
N LYS A 347 23.49 16.47 33.60
CA LYS A 347 23.82 17.07 34.90
C LYS A 347 25.00 18.03 34.72
N LEU A 348 24.87 19.25 35.24
CA LEU A 348 25.92 20.28 35.13
C LEU A 348 27.03 20.14 36.19
N ARG A 349 26.83 19.30 37.20
CA ARG A 349 27.78 19.00 38.28
C ARG A 349 27.65 17.53 38.64
N GLU A 350 28.76 16.91 39.03
CA GLU A 350 28.74 15.58 39.63
C GLU A 350 27.95 15.60 40.94
N SER A 351 27.29 14.48 41.23
CA SER A 351 26.33 14.36 42.35
C SER A 351 27.05 14.20 43.68
#